data_AF-A0A2E9IP91-F1
#
_entry.id   AF-A0A2E9IP91-F1
#
_cell.length_a   1.000
_cell.length_b   1.000
_cell.length_c   1.000
_cell.angle_alpha   90.00
_cell.angle_beta   90.00
_cell.angle_gamma   90.00
#
_symmetry.space_group_name_H-M   'P 1'
#
loop_
_entity.id
_entity.type
_entity.pdbx_description
1 polymer ?
#
loop_
_entity_poly.entity_id
_entity_poly.type
_entity_poly.pdbx_seq_one_letter_code
_entity_poly.pdbx_strand_id
1 'polypeptide(L)'
;MVDGIDIFREHFAPYADRYVLIGGTASSLAMDELGVDFRVTKDLDIVLIVEALDQAFVRAFWEFVEMGQYENWQKSTGKRLFYRFYAPEDKRFPFMLELFSRKPDAIDLAEKSALTPIPTGDEVSSLSAILMDDDYYSFVLEQRRDINGLSYIGAEALIPLKAKAYTDLSARKLAGEPVNSKDIKKHKNDVFRLFSILETEQPIHCPESIQRDLAAAFSQLSEDNVDLKALNIKGKTQQEVLDELASFYGLSGL
;
A
#
# COMPACT_ATOMS: atom_id res chain seq x y z
N MET A 1 12.38 -8.55 6.93
CA MET A 1 13.08 -7.89 5.80
C MET A 1 12.53 -8.36 4.45
N VAL A 2 12.21 -7.41 3.57
CA VAL A 2 11.67 -7.63 2.23
C VAL A 2 12.81 -7.90 1.25
N ASP A 3 12.74 -9.00 0.50
CA ASP A 3 13.76 -9.34 -0.50
C ASP A 3 13.87 -8.21 -1.55
N GLY A 4 15.10 -7.71 -1.76
CA GLY A 4 15.39 -6.68 -2.77
C GLY A 4 15.07 -5.24 -2.40
N ILE A 5 14.61 -4.98 -1.17
CA ILE A 5 14.32 -3.60 -0.72
C ILE A 5 15.56 -2.70 -0.70
N ASP A 6 16.74 -3.26 -0.42
CA ASP A 6 17.98 -2.50 -0.40
C ASP A 6 18.38 -2.02 -1.79
N ILE A 7 18.18 -2.85 -2.83
CA ILE A 7 18.42 -2.47 -4.23
C ILE A 7 17.48 -1.34 -4.63
N PHE A 8 16.20 -1.45 -4.25
CA PHE A 8 15.23 -0.39 -4.49
C PHE A 8 15.64 0.90 -3.76
N ARG A 9 16.05 0.81 -2.48
CA ARG A 9 16.49 1.96 -1.69
C ARG A 9 17.69 2.66 -2.33
N GLU A 10 18.73 1.91 -2.70
CA GLU A 10 19.93 2.48 -3.32
C GLU A 10 19.61 3.18 -4.65
N HIS A 11 18.75 2.58 -5.47
CA HIS A 11 18.39 3.12 -6.78
C HIS A 11 17.50 4.37 -6.68
N PHE A 12 16.56 4.39 -5.73
CA PHE A 12 15.56 5.46 -5.62
C PHE A 12 15.83 6.47 -4.50
N ALA A 13 16.94 6.37 -3.77
CA ALA A 13 17.32 7.34 -2.73
C ALA A 13 17.29 8.81 -3.20
N PRO A 14 17.75 9.16 -4.42
CA PRO A 14 17.66 10.54 -4.93
C PRO A 14 16.23 11.02 -5.20
N TYR A 15 15.25 10.12 -5.17
CA TYR A 15 13.86 10.35 -5.55
C TYR A 15 12.87 9.97 -4.43
N ALA A 16 13.33 9.88 -3.18
CA ALA A 16 12.48 9.53 -2.03
C ALA A 16 11.27 10.49 -1.89
N ASP A 17 11.39 11.71 -2.41
CA ASP A 17 10.31 12.69 -2.40
C ASP A 17 9.27 12.49 -3.52
N ARG A 18 9.44 11.51 -4.41
CA ARG A 18 8.61 11.23 -5.59
C ARG A 18 7.64 10.05 -5.44
N TYR A 19 7.81 9.26 -4.39
CA TYR A 19 6.96 8.09 -4.12
C TYR A 19 6.74 7.90 -2.63
N VAL A 20 5.81 7.01 -2.27
CA VAL A 20 5.60 6.52 -0.91
C VAL A 20 5.33 5.02 -0.95
N LEU A 21 6.12 4.23 -0.21
CA LEU A 21 5.82 2.81 -0.02
C LEU A 21 4.66 2.64 0.95
N ILE A 22 3.71 1.81 0.56
CA ILE A 22 2.56 1.43 1.37
C ILE A 22 2.51 -0.09 1.55
N GLY A 23 1.35 -0.61 1.95
CA GLY A 23 1.03 -2.01 1.78
C GLY A 23 1.87 -2.95 2.65
N GLY A 24 2.26 -4.10 2.13
CA GLY A 24 2.97 -5.13 2.93
C GLY A 24 4.37 -4.68 3.35
N THR A 25 5.07 -3.99 2.44
CA THR A 25 6.47 -3.61 2.66
C THR A 25 6.59 -2.50 3.68
N ALA A 26 5.73 -1.48 3.60
CA ALA A 26 5.67 -0.45 4.64
C ALA A 26 5.30 -1.02 6.01
N SER A 27 4.40 -2.01 6.07
CA SER A 27 4.12 -2.71 7.34
C SER A 27 5.35 -3.45 7.89
N SER A 28 6.16 -4.09 7.03
CA SER A 28 7.40 -4.72 7.46
C SER A 28 8.42 -3.70 7.95
N LEU A 29 8.56 -2.56 7.28
CA LEU A 29 9.49 -1.49 7.68
C LEU A 29 9.11 -0.93 9.06
N ALA A 30 7.84 -0.57 9.25
CA ALA A 30 7.35 -0.03 10.52
C ALA A 30 7.50 -1.02 11.70
N MET A 31 7.40 -2.33 11.43
CA MET A 31 7.61 -3.38 12.44
C MET A 31 9.09 -3.61 12.75
N ASP A 32 9.93 -3.63 11.70
CA ASP A 32 11.39 -3.83 11.82
C ASP A 32 12.02 -2.68 12.64
N GLU A 33 11.49 -1.45 12.57
CA GLU A 33 11.90 -0.32 13.42
C GLU A 33 11.76 -0.58 14.94
N LEU A 34 10.77 -1.41 15.34
CA LEU A 34 10.56 -1.82 16.72
C LEU A 34 11.12 -3.21 17.04
N GLY A 35 11.86 -3.82 16.10
CA GLY A 35 12.41 -5.17 16.26
C GLY A 35 11.34 -6.27 16.29
N VAL A 36 10.18 -6.02 15.67
CA VAL A 36 9.07 -6.97 15.59
C VAL A 36 9.06 -7.62 14.21
N ASP A 37 8.98 -8.95 14.15
CA ASP A 37 8.88 -9.66 12.88
C ASP A 37 7.50 -9.45 12.23
N PHE A 38 7.48 -9.02 10.96
CA PHE A 38 6.29 -9.03 10.12
C PHE A 38 6.30 -10.22 9.14
N ARG A 39 5.13 -10.58 8.59
CA ARG A 39 5.08 -11.64 7.58
C ARG A 39 5.90 -11.23 6.34
N VAL A 40 6.52 -12.21 5.69
CA VAL A 40 7.24 -11.98 4.44
C VAL A 40 6.28 -11.44 3.38
N THR A 41 6.67 -10.34 2.77
CA THR A 41 6.07 -9.79 1.54
C THR A 41 7.16 -9.71 0.49
N LYS A 42 6.79 -9.85 -0.78
CA LYS A 42 7.71 -9.70 -1.91
C LYS A 42 7.29 -8.59 -2.87
N ASP A 43 6.22 -7.90 -2.51
CA ASP A 43 5.53 -6.92 -3.31
C ASP A 43 5.87 -5.52 -2.79
N LEU A 44 6.27 -4.63 -3.69
CA LEU A 44 6.37 -3.19 -3.43
C LEU A 44 5.12 -2.51 -3.94
N ASP A 45 4.31 -2.04 -2.99
CA ASP A 45 3.16 -1.19 -3.24
C ASP A 45 3.63 0.28 -3.20
N ILE A 46 3.66 0.95 -4.35
CA ILE A 46 4.31 2.26 -4.54
C ILE A 46 3.26 3.30 -4.95
N VAL A 47 2.97 4.25 -4.07
CA VAL A 47 2.18 5.43 -4.40
C VAL A 47 3.08 6.46 -5.07
N LEU A 48 2.73 6.90 -6.28
CA LEU A 48 3.44 7.96 -6.99
C LEU A 48 2.92 9.33 -6.58
N ILE A 49 3.84 10.25 -6.27
CA ILE A 49 3.52 11.63 -5.92
C ILE A 49 3.46 12.46 -7.20
N VAL A 50 2.29 12.51 -7.83
CA VAL A 50 2.11 13.06 -9.19
C VAL A 50 2.58 14.50 -9.33
N GLU A 51 2.51 15.30 -8.26
CA GLU A 51 2.96 16.69 -8.23
C GLU A 51 4.49 16.83 -8.23
N ALA A 52 5.18 15.78 -7.80
CA ALA A 52 6.63 15.74 -7.67
C ALA A 52 7.29 15.01 -8.85
N LEU A 53 6.56 14.20 -9.61
CA LEU A 53 7.13 13.41 -10.70
C LEU A 53 7.81 14.30 -11.75
N ASP A 54 9.02 13.91 -12.12
CA ASP A 54 9.78 14.52 -13.19
C ASP A 54 10.35 13.45 -14.14
N GLN A 55 10.94 13.91 -15.24
CA GLN A 55 11.52 12.99 -16.21
C GLN A 55 12.69 12.18 -15.64
N ALA A 56 13.41 12.68 -14.63
CA ALA A 56 14.54 11.95 -14.05
C ALA A 56 14.05 10.74 -13.26
N PHE A 57 12.97 10.89 -12.49
CA PHE A 57 12.32 9.77 -11.81
C PHE A 57 11.79 8.73 -12.79
N VAL A 58 11.09 9.15 -13.86
CA VAL A 58 10.54 8.22 -14.86
C VAL A 58 11.66 7.42 -15.53
N ARG A 59 12.80 8.06 -15.83
CA ARG A 59 14.00 7.38 -16.33
C ARG A 59 14.53 6.36 -15.35
N ALA A 60 14.76 6.78 -14.11
CA ALA A 60 15.25 5.89 -13.07
C ALA A 60 14.30 4.69 -12.87
N PHE A 61 12.99 4.90 -12.95
CA PHE A 61 12.02 3.82 -12.83
C PHE A 61 12.14 2.78 -13.96
N TRP A 62 12.23 3.23 -15.22
CA TRP A 62 12.43 2.33 -16.35
C TRP A 62 13.78 1.62 -16.31
N GLU A 63 14.85 2.33 -15.93
CA GLU A 63 16.16 1.73 -15.70
C GLU A 63 16.07 0.60 -14.65
N PHE A 64 15.33 0.81 -13.56
CA PHE A 64 15.12 -0.23 -12.54
C PHE A 64 14.36 -1.45 -13.08
N VAL A 65 13.30 -1.20 -13.85
CA VAL A 65 12.49 -2.24 -14.50
C VAL A 65 13.34 -3.06 -15.49
N GLU A 66 14.20 -2.39 -16.27
CA GLU A 66 15.11 -3.02 -17.23
C GLU A 66 16.23 -3.80 -16.54
N MET A 67 16.83 -3.25 -15.48
CA MET A 67 17.86 -3.93 -14.67
C MET A 67 17.34 -5.23 -14.06
N GLY A 68 16.10 -5.21 -13.53
CA GLY A 68 15.44 -6.40 -12.99
C GLY A 68 14.84 -7.34 -14.05
N GLN A 69 14.74 -6.88 -15.30
CA GLN A 69 14.09 -7.59 -16.41
C GLN A 69 12.68 -8.06 -16.06
N TYR A 70 11.84 -7.13 -15.56
CA TYR A 70 10.49 -7.47 -15.13
C TYR A 70 9.54 -7.78 -16.30
N GLU A 71 8.63 -8.73 -16.07
CA GLU A 71 7.48 -8.97 -16.94
C GLU A 71 6.37 -7.94 -16.64
N ASN A 72 5.63 -7.52 -17.68
CA ASN A 72 4.52 -6.57 -17.56
C ASN A 72 3.30 -6.94 -18.43
N TRP A 73 2.98 -8.23 -18.54
CA TRP A 73 1.88 -8.73 -19.38
C TRP A 73 0.70 -9.27 -18.56
N GLN A 74 -0.53 -9.04 -18.99
CA GLN A 74 -1.72 -9.68 -18.41
C GLN A 74 -1.92 -11.05 -19.07
N LYS A 75 -1.61 -12.13 -18.33
CA LYS A 75 -1.62 -13.51 -18.86
C LYS A 75 -2.99 -13.97 -19.40
N SER A 76 -4.09 -13.39 -18.94
CA SER A 76 -5.47 -13.74 -19.36
C SER A 76 -5.94 -13.03 -20.63
N THR A 77 -5.39 -11.87 -20.97
CA THR A 77 -5.87 -11.02 -22.08
C THR A 77 -4.79 -10.72 -23.11
N GLY A 78 -3.52 -11.00 -22.80
CA GLY A 78 -2.38 -10.64 -23.64
C GLY A 78 -2.05 -9.14 -23.66
N LYS A 79 -2.78 -8.30 -22.91
CA LYS A 79 -2.55 -6.85 -22.84
C LYS A 79 -1.38 -6.52 -21.89
N ARG A 80 -0.68 -5.40 -22.13
CA ARG A 80 0.36 -4.92 -21.20
C ARG A 80 -0.27 -4.34 -19.92
N LEU A 81 0.33 -4.65 -18.77
CA LEU A 81 0.05 -4.06 -17.45
C LEU A 81 1.11 -2.99 -17.19
N PHE A 82 0.77 -1.72 -17.38
CA PHE A 82 1.74 -0.62 -17.24
C PHE A 82 2.01 -0.19 -15.80
N TYR A 83 1.25 -0.71 -14.84
CA TYR A 83 1.29 -0.36 -13.43
C TYR A 83 1.64 -1.55 -12.53
N ARG A 84 1.90 -2.73 -13.11
CA ARG A 84 2.33 -3.92 -12.38
C ARG A 84 3.43 -4.64 -13.13
N PHE A 85 4.60 -4.70 -12.50
CA PHE A 85 5.80 -5.33 -13.02
C PHE A 85 6.11 -6.51 -12.10
N TYR A 86 6.29 -7.70 -12.63
CA TYR A 86 6.42 -8.90 -11.81
C TYR A 86 7.47 -9.87 -12.36
N ALA A 87 7.84 -10.85 -11.54
CA ALA A 87 8.75 -11.94 -11.90
C ALA A 87 10.05 -11.45 -12.56
N PRO A 88 10.84 -10.60 -11.88
CA PRO A 88 12.15 -10.19 -12.39
C PRO A 88 13.02 -11.43 -12.66
N GLU A 89 13.83 -11.39 -13.72
CA GLU A 89 14.78 -12.47 -14.02
C GLU A 89 15.82 -12.56 -12.88
N ASP A 90 16.33 -11.41 -12.43
CA ASP A 90 17.20 -11.32 -11.27
C ASP A 90 16.40 -11.38 -9.96
N LYS A 91 16.51 -12.50 -9.25
CA LYS A 91 15.79 -12.76 -7.99
C LYS A 91 16.27 -11.92 -6.81
N ARG A 92 17.32 -11.11 -6.97
CA ARG A 92 17.71 -10.11 -5.97
C ARG A 92 16.76 -8.92 -5.94
N PHE A 93 16.02 -8.68 -7.04
CA PHE A 93 15.04 -7.61 -7.12
C PHE A 93 13.72 -7.98 -6.43
N PRO A 94 12.94 -6.98 -5.96
CA PRO A 94 11.59 -7.22 -5.44
C PRO A 94 10.74 -7.98 -6.45
N PHE A 95 9.97 -8.98 -6.00
CA PHE A 95 9.25 -9.87 -6.92
C PHE A 95 8.19 -9.14 -7.75
N MET A 96 7.55 -8.12 -7.17
CA MET A 96 6.53 -7.33 -7.83
C MET A 96 6.66 -5.86 -7.46
N LEU A 97 6.49 -4.99 -8.45
CA LEU A 97 6.29 -3.55 -8.30
C LEU A 97 4.85 -3.25 -8.72
N GLU A 98 4.08 -2.65 -7.82
CA GLU A 98 2.71 -2.21 -8.09
C GLU A 98 2.62 -0.70 -7.87
N LEU A 99 2.18 0.02 -8.91
CA LEU A 99 2.09 1.48 -8.91
C LEU A 99 0.65 1.93 -8.63
N PHE A 100 0.52 2.90 -7.73
CA PHE A 100 -0.73 3.56 -7.37
C PHE A 100 -0.61 5.06 -7.65
N SER A 101 -1.68 5.66 -8.16
CA SER A 101 -1.75 7.10 -8.43
C SER A 101 -3.19 7.59 -8.25
N ARG A 102 -3.34 8.83 -7.76
CA ARG A 102 -4.63 9.54 -7.73
C ARG A 102 -5.07 10.07 -9.09
N LYS A 103 -4.11 10.24 -10.01
CA LYS A 103 -4.33 10.76 -11.37
C LYS A 103 -3.57 9.88 -12.35
N PRO A 104 -4.22 8.85 -12.90
CA PRO A 104 -3.56 7.94 -13.83
C PRO A 104 -3.02 8.67 -15.07
N ASP A 105 -3.77 9.65 -15.56
CA ASP A 105 -3.41 10.45 -16.75
C ASP A 105 -2.28 11.47 -16.47
N ALA A 106 -1.92 11.74 -15.21
CA ALA A 106 -0.82 12.66 -14.90
C ALA A 106 0.55 12.04 -15.21
N ILE A 107 0.62 10.72 -15.34
CA ILE A 107 1.82 9.98 -15.75
C ILE A 107 2.19 10.31 -17.22
N ASP A 108 1.23 10.82 -18.01
CA ASP A 108 1.40 11.20 -19.43
C ASP A 108 2.21 12.47 -19.62
N LEU A 109 2.27 13.31 -18.60
CA LEU A 109 2.89 14.62 -18.72
C LEU A 109 4.43 14.56 -18.82
N ALA A 110 5.03 13.36 -18.72
CA ALA A 110 6.45 13.11 -18.98
C ALA A 110 6.80 12.92 -20.48
N GLU A 111 5.82 13.05 -21.38
CA GLU A 111 5.86 12.77 -22.83
C GLU A 111 6.95 13.44 -23.69
N LYS A 112 7.68 14.46 -23.22
CA LYS A 112 8.56 15.27 -24.08
C LYS A 112 10.05 14.88 -24.08
N SER A 113 10.40 13.60 -23.91
CA SER A 113 11.78 13.17 -24.16
C SER A 113 11.84 11.73 -24.70
N ALA A 114 12.84 11.45 -25.54
CA ALA A 114 12.99 10.29 -26.42
C ALA A 114 13.19 8.91 -25.76
N LEU A 115 12.61 8.69 -24.58
CA LEU A 115 12.50 7.40 -23.92
C LEU A 115 11.08 6.89 -24.06
N THR A 116 10.93 5.56 -24.10
CA THR A 116 9.62 4.92 -24.23
C THR A 116 8.69 5.48 -23.15
N PRO A 117 7.62 6.23 -23.51
CA PRO A 117 6.70 6.76 -22.52
C PRO A 117 6.10 5.60 -21.72
N ILE A 118 5.75 5.82 -20.45
CA ILE A 118 4.80 4.92 -19.79
C ILE A 118 3.51 5.03 -20.63
N PRO A 119 3.11 4.01 -21.41
CA PRO A 119 2.13 4.21 -22.45
C PRO A 119 0.74 4.50 -21.90
N THR A 120 0.16 5.57 -22.41
CA THR A 120 -1.27 5.90 -22.37
C THR A 120 -1.76 6.03 -23.79
N GLY A 121 -2.14 4.88 -24.33
CA GLY A 121 -2.89 4.85 -25.58
C GLY A 121 -4.36 5.09 -25.30
N ASP A 122 -5.04 5.79 -26.20
CA ASP A 122 -6.49 6.08 -26.29
C ASP A 122 -7.45 4.86 -26.26
N GLU A 123 -7.06 3.75 -25.64
CA GLU A 123 -7.91 2.62 -25.26
C GLU A 123 -7.97 2.40 -23.74
N VAL A 124 -7.74 3.45 -22.93
CA VAL A 124 -7.81 3.35 -21.45
C VAL A 124 -9.25 3.36 -20.92
N SER A 125 -10.11 2.47 -21.43
CA SER A 125 -11.32 2.03 -20.70
C SER A 125 -11.00 0.92 -19.68
N SER A 126 -9.75 0.90 -19.18
CA SER A 126 -9.27 -0.15 -18.27
C SER A 126 -8.18 0.35 -17.32
N LEU A 127 -8.40 1.53 -16.75
CA LEU A 127 -7.78 1.97 -15.49
C LEU A 127 -8.24 1.05 -14.35
N SER A 128 -7.66 -0.14 -14.27
CA SER A 128 -7.77 -1.03 -13.11
C SER A 128 -6.56 -0.90 -12.18
N ALA A 129 -5.75 0.15 -12.34
CA ALA A 129 -4.86 0.62 -11.29
C ALA A 129 -5.76 1.24 -10.23
N ILE A 130 -5.74 0.69 -9.01
CA ILE A 130 -6.61 1.11 -7.91
C ILE A 130 -6.41 2.62 -7.70
N LEU A 131 -7.41 3.40 -8.10
CA LEU A 131 -7.49 4.82 -7.84
C LEU A 131 -7.47 4.99 -6.33
N MET A 132 -6.41 5.61 -5.80
CA MET A 132 -6.46 6.06 -4.43
C MET A 132 -7.33 7.30 -4.39
N ASP A 133 -8.39 7.23 -3.61
CA ASP A 133 -9.27 8.37 -3.34
C ASP A 133 -8.46 9.58 -2.85
N ASP A 134 -8.87 10.79 -3.23
CA ASP A 134 -8.10 12.02 -2.95
C ASP A 134 -7.85 12.23 -1.44
N ASP A 135 -8.77 11.79 -0.57
CA ASP A 135 -8.61 11.91 0.88
C ASP A 135 -7.54 10.93 1.39
N TYR A 136 -7.56 9.68 0.90
CA TYR A 136 -6.51 8.69 1.22
C TYR A 136 -5.15 9.11 0.65
N TYR A 137 -5.13 9.69 -0.56
CA TYR A 137 -3.89 10.20 -1.14
C TYR A 137 -3.28 11.31 -0.30
N SER A 138 -4.08 12.31 0.05
CA SER A 138 -3.62 13.44 0.86
C SER A 138 -3.14 12.94 2.24
N PHE A 139 -3.88 12.03 2.85
CA PHE A 139 -3.51 11.41 4.12
C PHE A 139 -2.20 10.61 4.04
N VAL A 140 -1.97 9.85 2.97
CA VAL A 140 -0.70 9.14 2.75
C VAL A 140 0.48 10.11 2.60
N LEU A 141 0.29 11.22 1.88
CA LEU A 141 1.35 12.23 1.73
C LEU A 141 1.67 12.95 3.05
N GLU A 142 0.65 13.28 3.84
CA GLU A 142 0.80 13.92 5.15
C GLU A 142 1.51 13.02 6.17
N GLN A 143 1.28 11.71 6.09
CA GLN A 143 1.86 10.70 7.00
C GLN A 143 3.18 10.13 6.50
N ARG A 144 3.72 10.65 5.39
CA ARG A 144 4.97 10.18 4.79
C ARG A 144 6.15 10.35 5.75
N ARG A 145 6.92 9.28 5.89
CA ARG A 145 8.18 9.21 6.62
C ARG A 145 9.31 8.88 5.66
N ASP A 146 10.53 9.21 6.05
CA ASP A 146 11.74 8.78 5.37
C ASP A 146 12.59 7.93 6.31
N ILE A 147 13.05 6.78 5.82
CA ILE A 147 14.06 5.96 6.49
C ILE A 147 15.22 5.68 5.54
N ASN A 148 16.33 6.39 5.76
CA ASN A 148 17.57 6.26 4.98
C ASN A 148 17.34 6.40 3.46
N GLY A 149 16.55 7.39 3.03
CA GLY A 149 16.23 7.61 1.62
C GLY A 149 15.15 6.68 1.06
N LEU A 150 14.37 6.05 1.94
CA LEU A 150 13.19 5.27 1.58
C LEU A 150 11.94 5.94 2.14
N SER A 151 11.09 6.42 1.24
CA SER A 151 9.80 7.01 1.62
C SER A 151 8.75 5.92 1.85
N TYR A 152 8.07 5.96 3.00
CA TYR A 152 7.04 5.00 3.42
C TYR A 152 6.05 5.64 4.40
N ILE A 153 5.04 4.88 4.82
CA ILE A 153 4.09 5.28 5.88
C ILE A 153 4.12 4.31 7.06
N GLY A 154 3.85 4.85 8.25
CA GLY A 154 3.74 4.10 9.51
C GLY A 154 2.37 3.46 9.75
N ALA A 155 2.21 2.84 10.93
CA ALA A 155 0.99 2.13 11.33
C ALA A 155 -0.27 3.02 11.29
N GLU A 156 -0.12 4.30 11.59
CA GLU A 156 -1.15 5.34 11.64
C GLU A 156 -1.86 5.51 10.29
N ALA A 157 -1.13 5.39 9.18
CA ALA A 157 -1.70 5.46 7.84
C ALA A 157 -1.94 4.08 7.22
N LEU A 158 -1.20 3.06 7.64
CA LEU A 158 -1.39 1.71 7.16
C LEU A 158 -2.69 1.09 7.66
N ILE A 159 -3.09 1.32 8.91
CA ILE A 159 -4.33 0.75 9.48
C ILE A 159 -5.57 1.16 8.65
N PRO A 160 -5.81 2.44 8.33
CA PRO A 160 -6.93 2.84 7.49
C PRO A 160 -6.91 2.19 6.10
N LEU A 161 -5.74 2.13 5.45
CA LEU A 161 -5.61 1.46 4.15
C LEU A 161 -5.93 -0.03 4.22
N LYS A 162 -5.50 -0.73 5.28
CA LYS A 162 -5.81 -2.16 5.49
C LYS A 162 -7.28 -2.38 5.82
N ALA A 163 -7.87 -1.51 6.64
CA ALA A 163 -9.28 -1.56 6.99
C ALA A 163 -10.16 -1.38 5.75
N LYS A 164 -9.84 -0.39 4.89
CA LYS A 164 -10.52 -0.17 3.61
C LYS A 164 -10.40 -1.36 2.66
N ALA A 165 -9.18 -1.88 2.49
CA ALA A 165 -8.96 -3.07 1.66
C ALA A 165 -9.73 -4.30 2.17
N TYR A 166 -9.87 -4.46 3.48
CA TYR A 166 -10.69 -5.52 4.08
C TYR A 166 -12.17 -5.36 3.74
N THR A 167 -12.75 -4.17 3.91
CA THR A 167 -14.17 -3.92 3.61
C THR A 167 -14.46 -4.08 2.12
N ASP A 168 -13.60 -3.52 1.26
CA ASP A 168 -13.80 -3.53 -0.19
C ASP A 168 -13.73 -4.95 -0.75
N LEU A 169 -12.72 -5.74 -0.34
CA LEU A 169 -12.61 -7.13 -0.77
C LEU A 169 -13.74 -8.01 -0.21
N SER A 170 -14.20 -7.73 1.01
CA SER A 170 -15.33 -8.45 1.61
C SER A 170 -16.64 -8.17 0.87
N ALA A 171 -16.92 -6.89 0.55
CA ALA A 171 -18.09 -6.48 -0.22
C ALA A 171 -18.09 -7.09 -1.64
N ARG A 172 -16.94 -7.03 -2.34
CA ARG A 172 -16.79 -7.64 -3.68
C ARG A 172 -17.01 -9.15 -3.65
N LYS A 173 -16.47 -9.83 -2.63
CA LYS A 173 -16.70 -11.27 -2.43
C LYS A 173 -18.18 -11.57 -2.19
N LEU A 174 -18.87 -10.77 -1.38
CA LEU A 174 -20.31 -10.92 -1.13
C LEU A 174 -21.13 -10.68 -2.41
N ALA A 175 -20.69 -9.78 -3.28
CA ALA A 175 -21.28 -9.54 -4.59
C ALA A 175 -21.00 -10.66 -5.62
N GLY A 176 -20.27 -11.71 -5.24
CA GLY A 176 -19.99 -12.88 -6.10
C GLY A 176 -18.77 -12.72 -7.00
N GLU A 177 -17.96 -11.67 -6.81
CA GLU A 177 -16.69 -11.54 -7.56
C GLU A 177 -15.68 -12.61 -7.13
N PRO A 178 -14.76 -13.03 -8.03
CA PRO A 178 -13.73 -14.03 -7.75
C PRO A 178 -12.60 -13.45 -6.87
N VAL A 179 -12.92 -13.16 -5.59
CA VAL A 179 -12.00 -12.64 -4.59
C VAL A 179 -11.40 -13.79 -3.77
N ASN A 180 -10.08 -13.79 -3.62
CA ASN A 180 -9.39 -14.76 -2.80
C ASN A 180 -9.56 -14.44 -1.30
N SER A 181 -10.14 -15.38 -0.56
CA SER A 181 -10.38 -15.24 0.89
C SER A 181 -9.10 -15.03 1.71
N LYS A 182 -7.95 -15.48 1.20
CA LYS A 182 -6.65 -15.25 1.84
C LYS A 182 -6.28 -13.77 1.83
N ASP A 183 -6.67 -13.02 0.80
CA ASP A 183 -6.40 -11.58 0.73
C ASP A 183 -7.25 -10.81 1.74
N ILE A 184 -8.53 -11.12 1.87
CA ILE A 184 -9.38 -10.56 2.93
C ILE A 184 -8.77 -10.84 4.31
N LYS A 185 -8.40 -12.11 4.59
CA LYS A 185 -7.81 -12.51 5.86
C LYS A 185 -6.48 -11.80 6.15
N LYS A 186 -5.66 -11.53 5.11
CA LYS A 186 -4.36 -10.84 5.29
C LYS A 186 -4.57 -9.39 5.73
N HIS A 187 -5.50 -8.67 5.10
CA HIS A 187 -5.80 -7.27 5.44
C HIS A 187 -6.42 -7.15 6.83
N LYS A 188 -7.38 -8.04 7.15
CA LYS A 188 -7.92 -8.18 8.50
C LYS A 188 -6.81 -8.32 9.55
N ASN A 189 -5.98 -9.34 9.40
CA ASN A 189 -4.94 -9.62 10.39
C ASN A 189 -3.91 -8.49 10.49
N ASP A 190 -3.68 -7.73 9.42
CA ASP A 190 -2.75 -6.60 9.44
C ASP A 190 -3.25 -5.42 10.25
N VAL A 191 -4.55 -5.14 10.28
CA VAL A 191 -5.11 -4.11 11.17
C VAL A 191 -4.69 -4.38 12.62
N PHE A 192 -4.85 -5.63 13.08
CA PHE A 192 -4.48 -6.03 14.44
C PHE A 192 -2.97 -6.12 14.64
N ARG A 193 -2.19 -6.59 13.65
CA ARG A 193 -0.73 -6.53 13.78
C ARG A 193 -0.26 -5.10 13.93
N LEU A 194 -0.69 -4.20 13.06
CA LEU A 194 -0.27 -2.80 13.10
C LEU A 194 -0.67 -2.11 14.40
N PHE A 195 -1.80 -2.50 15.01
CA PHE A 195 -2.15 -2.05 16.36
C PHE A 195 -1.06 -2.34 17.40
N SER A 196 -0.34 -3.48 17.33
CA SER A 196 0.67 -3.82 18.34
C SER A 196 1.92 -2.94 18.28
N ILE A 197 2.11 -2.16 17.21
CA ILE A 197 3.22 -1.22 17.02
C ILE A 197 2.75 0.23 16.94
N LEU A 198 1.45 0.47 17.13
CA LEU A 198 0.88 1.80 17.04
C LEU A 198 1.19 2.57 18.33
N GLU A 199 2.25 3.36 18.30
CA GLU A 199 2.67 4.23 19.40
C GLU A 199 2.22 5.66 19.13
N THR A 200 1.08 6.07 19.71
CA THR A 200 0.64 7.46 19.62
C THR A 200 0.15 8.00 20.96
N GLU A 201 0.67 9.17 21.34
CA GLU A 201 0.22 9.95 22.50
C GLU A 201 -0.92 10.91 22.15
N GLN A 202 -1.13 11.17 20.86
CA GLN A 202 -2.11 12.13 20.35
C GLN A 202 -3.14 11.43 19.45
N PRO A 203 -4.35 11.98 19.32
CA PRO A 203 -5.31 11.52 18.31
C PRO A 203 -4.71 11.62 16.90
N ILE A 204 -4.95 10.60 16.09
CA ILE A 204 -4.59 10.56 14.68
C ILE A 204 -5.67 11.31 13.91
N HIS A 205 -5.32 12.48 13.40
CA HIS A 205 -6.21 13.26 12.55
C HIS A 205 -6.24 12.67 11.15
N CYS A 206 -7.43 12.27 10.68
CA CYS A 206 -7.68 11.85 9.31
C CYS A 206 -9.00 12.44 8.78
N PRO A 207 -9.17 12.55 7.46
CA PRO A 207 -10.42 13.03 6.85
C PRO A 207 -11.67 12.25 7.32
N GLU A 208 -12.83 12.93 7.35
CA GLU A 208 -14.11 12.33 7.77
C GLU A 208 -14.52 11.11 6.91
N SER A 209 -14.13 11.07 5.64
CA SER A 209 -14.30 9.90 4.77
C SER A 209 -13.56 8.67 5.31
N ILE A 210 -12.31 8.84 5.70
CA ILE A 210 -11.48 7.79 6.30
C ILE A 210 -12.05 7.38 7.65
N GLN A 211 -12.51 8.32 8.48
CA GLN A 211 -13.16 8.01 9.75
C GLN A 211 -14.42 7.15 9.57
N ARG A 212 -15.26 7.47 8.58
CA ARG A 212 -16.45 6.68 8.25
C ARG A 212 -16.10 5.27 7.76
N ASP A 213 -15.08 5.17 6.91
CA ASP A 213 -14.57 3.87 6.42
C ASP A 213 -14.03 3.02 7.58
N LEU A 214 -13.26 3.62 8.49
CA LEU A 214 -12.76 2.95 9.69
C LEU A 214 -13.89 2.47 10.60
N ALA A 215 -14.89 3.31 10.86
CA ALA A 215 -16.04 2.94 11.69
C ALA A 215 -16.79 1.74 11.08
N ALA A 216 -17.05 1.77 9.77
CA ALA A 216 -17.67 0.66 9.05
C ALA A 216 -16.80 -0.61 9.10
N ALA A 217 -15.49 -0.47 8.93
CA ALA A 217 -14.56 -1.59 8.99
C ALA A 217 -14.49 -2.20 10.39
N PHE A 218 -14.44 -1.39 11.44
CA PHE A 218 -14.37 -1.86 12.82
C PHE A 218 -15.67 -2.55 13.26
N SER A 219 -16.82 -2.05 12.82
CA SER A 219 -18.11 -2.74 13.00
C SER A 219 -18.14 -4.11 12.30
N GLN A 220 -17.62 -4.23 11.08
CA GLN A 220 -17.52 -5.54 10.42
C GLN A 220 -16.49 -6.46 11.10
N LEU A 221 -15.38 -5.89 11.55
CA LEU A 221 -14.33 -6.63 12.22
C LEU A 221 -14.78 -7.16 13.57
N SER A 222 -15.63 -6.45 14.33
CA SER A 222 -16.14 -6.93 15.62
C SER A 222 -16.99 -8.19 15.49
N GLU A 223 -17.65 -8.38 14.34
CA GLU A 223 -18.43 -9.58 14.02
C GLU A 223 -17.59 -10.73 13.45
N ASP A 224 -16.39 -10.45 12.93
CA ASP A 224 -15.47 -11.45 12.40
C ASP A 224 -14.57 -12.04 13.53
N ASN A 225 -14.14 -13.28 13.39
CA ASN A 225 -13.25 -13.91 14.36
C ASN A 225 -11.79 -13.64 14.02
N VAL A 226 -11.03 -13.08 14.98
CA VAL A 226 -9.59 -12.84 14.88
C VAL A 226 -8.86 -13.62 15.97
N ASP A 227 -7.91 -14.45 15.54
CA ASP A 227 -7.02 -15.16 16.46
C ASP A 227 -5.91 -14.23 16.96
N LEU A 228 -6.21 -13.43 17.99
CA LEU A 228 -5.28 -12.48 18.59
C LEU A 228 -4.01 -13.14 19.13
N LYS A 229 -4.11 -14.38 19.62
CA LYS A 229 -2.95 -15.14 20.12
C LYS A 229 -1.99 -15.46 18.97
N ALA A 230 -2.51 -15.86 17.81
CA ALA A 230 -1.69 -16.06 16.62
C ALA A 230 -1.08 -14.76 16.06
N LEU A 231 -1.58 -13.60 16.50
CA LEU A 231 -1.04 -12.27 16.17
C LEU A 231 -0.15 -11.70 17.30
N ASN A 232 0.18 -12.50 18.31
CA ASN A 232 0.97 -12.10 19.49
C ASN A 232 0.35 -10.97 20.34
N ILE A 233 -0.94 -10.69 20.18
CA ILE A 233 -1.67 -9.75 21.04
C ILE A 233 -2.18 -10.51 22.27
N LYS A 234 -1.68 -10.13 23.45
CA LYS A 234 -1.99 -10.78 24.72
C LYS A 234 -2.66 -9.81 25.67
N GLY A 235 -3.58 -10.32 26.49
CA GLY A 235 -4.22 -9.52 27.55
C GLY A 235 -5.29 -8.54 27.05
N LYS A 236 -5.67 -8.59 25.77
CA LYS A 236 -6.77 -7.81 25.19
C LYS A 236 -7.73 -8.72 24.43
N THR A 237 -9.00 -8.37 24.46
CA THR A 237 -10.06 -8.89 23.60
C THR A 237 -10.06 -8.15 22.27
N GLN A 238 -10.74 -8.72 21.28
CA GLN A 238 -10.87 -8.09 19.97
C GLN A 238 -11.59 -6.75 20.06
N GLN A 239 -12.62 -6.67 20.91
CA GLN A 239 -13.37 -5.43 21.13
C GLN A 239 -12.49 -4.36 21.76
N GLU A 240 -11.72 -4.67 22.80
CA GLU A 240 -10.79 -3.70 23.42
C GLU A 240 -9.79 -3.12 22.42
N VAL A 241 -9.25 -3.96 21.51
CA VAL A 241 -8.35 -3.48 20.44
C VAL A 241 -9.07 -2.52 19.49
N LEU A 242 -10.30 -2.84 19.08
CA LEU A 242 -11.08 -1.99 18.17
C LEU A 242 -11.50 -0.68 18.85
N ASP A 243 -11.85 -0.71 20.13
CA ASP A 243 -12.21 0.47 20.92
C ASP A 243 -11.01 1.42 21.08
N GLU A 244 -9.82 0.88 21.34
CA GLU A 244 -8.58 1.67 21.41
C GLU A 244 -8.22 2.28 20.05
N LEU A 245 -8.32 1.50 18.98
CA LEU A 245 -8.14 2.02 17.62
C LEU A 245 -9.15 3.14 17.33
N ALA A 246 -10.43 2.94 17.64
CA ALA A 246 -11.44 3.98 17.47
C ALA A 246 -11.10 5.25 18.26
N SER A 247 -10.64 5.11 19.49
CA SER A 247 -10.17 6.25 20.29
C SER A 247 -9.00 6.98 19.61
N PHE A 248 -8.04 6.26 19.03
CA PHE A 248 -6.92 6.90 18.33
C PHE A 248 -7.37 7.69 17.11
N TYR A 249 -8.35 7.20 16.35
CA TYR A 249 -8.85 7.89 15.15
C TYR A 249 -10.02 8.86 15.43
N GLY A 250 -10.34 9.11 16.70
CA GLY A 250 -11.42 10.03 17.09
C GLY A 250 -12.83 9.55 16.73
N LEU A 251 -13.03 8.24 16.62
CA LEU A 251 -14.33 7.64 16.33
C LEU A 251 -15.16 7.53 17.61
N SER A 252 -16.32 8.17 17.62
CA SER A 252 -17.28 8.08 18.73
C SER A 252 -18.37 7.05 18.44
N GLY A 253 -18.51 6.04 19.31
CA GLY A 253 -19.65 5.12 19.35
C GLY A 253 -19.57 3.90 18.42
N LEU A 254 -18.59 3.02 18.63
CA LEU A 254 -18.59 1.67 18.08
C LEU A 254 -19.62 0.75 18.76
#